data_AF-A0A452V926-F1
#
_entry.id   AF-A0A452V926-F1
#
_cell.length_a   1.000
_cell.length_b   1.000
_cell.length_c   1.000
_cell.angle_alpha   90.00
_cell.angle_beta   90.00
_cell.angle_gamma   90.00
#
_symmetry.space_group_name_H-M   'P 1'
#
loop_
_entity.id
_entity.type
_entity.pdbx_description
1 polymer ?
#
loop_
_entity_poly.entity_id
_entity_poly.type
_entity_poly.pdbx_seq_one_letter_code
_entity_poly.pdbx_strand_id
1 'polypeptide(L)'
;MVSKSEVNIDDLLIDGNAYTEGPEAQGTYSTVITGVDIVLNHHLQETSFTKEVYKKYIKGYMKSVKGQLEEQRLERVKPFMTGAVKQIKHILANFKNY
;
A
#
# COMPACT_ATOMS: atom_id res chain seq x y z
N MET A 1 -5.51 -14.14 1.88
CA MET A 1 -6.51 -13.45 1.06
C MET A 1 -7.77 -13.37 1.89
N VAL A 2 -8.40 -12.19 1.99
CA VAL A 2 -9.65 -11.97 2.71
C VAL A 2 -10.62 -11.28 1.75
N SER A 3 -11.89 -11.66 1.82
CA SER A 3 -12.98 -10.99 1.10
C SER A 3 -13.73 -10.12 2.10
N LYS A 4 -13.77 -8.81 1.88
CA LYS A 4 -14.54 -7.87 2.67
C LYS A 4 -15.74 -7.41 1.84
N SER A 5 -16.94 -7.64 2.36
CA SER A 5 -18.15 -7.03 1.82
C SER A 5 -18.22 -5.59 2.28
N GLU A 6 -17.95 -4.64 1.39
CA GLU A 6 -18.24 -3.24 1.67
C GLU A 6 -19.68 -2.96 1.25
N VAL A 7 -20.47 -2.42 2.19
CA VAL A 7 -21.76 -1.81 1.85
C VAL A 7 -21.40 -0.47 1.21
N ASN A 8 -21.46 -0.43 -0.12
CA ASN A 8 -21.30 0.80 -0.86
C ASN A 8 -22.56 1.63 -0.59
N ILE A 9 -22.50 2.50 0.41
CA ILE A 9 -23.47 3.61 0.49
C ILE A 9 -23.08 4.47 -0.70
N ASP A 10 -23.89 4.40 -1.76
CA ASP A 10 -23.73 5.19 -2.97
C ASP A 10 -23.33 6.62 -2.59
N ASP A 11 -22.30 7.19 -3.24
CA ASP A 11 -21.87 8.57 -2.97
C ASP A 11 -23.03 9.58 -3.25
N LEU A 12 -24.04 9.14 -4.02
CA LEU A 12 -25.33 9.78 -4.24
C LEU A 12 -26.21 9.90 -2.97
N LEU A 13 -25.98 9.11 -1.93
CA LEU A 13 -26.69 9.18 -0.64
C LEU A 13 -26.06 10.19 0.33
N ILE A 14 -24.83 10.66 0.08
CA ILE A 14 -24.18 11.71 0.88
C ILE A 14 -24.54 13.11 0.39
N ASP A 15 -24.84 13.29 -0.91
CA ASP A 15 -25.33 14.56 -1.43
C ASP A 15 -26.84 14.64 -1.25
N GLY A 16 -27.26 15.14 -0.07
CA GLY A 16 -28.65 15.21 0.35
C GLY A 16 -29.53 16.02 -0.60
N ASN A 17 -30.11 15.37 -1.61
CA ASN A 17 -31.23 15.91 -2.36
C ASN A 17 -32.41 14.94 -2.30
N ALA A 18 -33.20 15.07 -1.24
CA ALA A 18 -34.46 14.38 -1.08
C ALA A 18 -35.54 15.07 -1.94
N TYR A 19 -35.89 14.50 -3.10
CA TYR A 19 -37.29 14.53 -3.56
C TYR A 19 -37.58 13.57 -4.74
N THR A 20 -38.63 12.77 -4.54
CA THR A 20 -39.57 12.16 -5.52
C THR A 20 -39.52 10.63 -5.64
N GLU A 21 -40.67 10.04 -5.27
CA GLU A 21 -41.02 8.64 -5.09
C GLU A 21 -41.02 7.78 -6.38
N GLY A 22 -40.54 6.53 -6.29
CA GLY A 22 -40.60 5.50 -7.35
C GLY A 22 -39.84 4.21 -6.95
N PRO A 23 -40.27 3.02 -7.41
CA PRO A 23 -40.36 1.81 -6.61
C PRO A 23 -39.00 1.22 -6.21
N GLU A 24 -38.96 0.76 -4.96
CA GLU A 24 -37.99 -0.13 -4.33
C GLU A 24 -37.07 -0.93 -5.25
N ALA A 25 -35.93 -0.32 -5.59
CA ALA A 25 -34.72 -1.05 -5.94
C ALA A 25 -34.01 -1.43 -4.64
N GLN A 26 -34.49 -2.48 -3.96
CA GLN A 26 -33.72 -3.21 -2.96
C GLN A 26 -32.56 -3.92 -3.66
N GLY A 27 -31.58 -3.14 -4.11
CA GLY A 27 -30.36 -3.59 -4.76
C GLY A 27 -29.18 -3.03 -4.01
N THR A 28 -28.97 -3.46 -2.76
CA THR A 28 -27.69 -3.24 -2.10
C THR A 28 -26.66 -4.07 -2.87
N TYR A 29 -26.01 -3.46 -3.87
CA TYR A 29 -24.84 -4.03 -4.51
C TYR A 29 -23.73 -4.05 -3.47
N SER A 30 -23.64 -5.15 -2.72
CA SER A 30 -22.49 -5.39 -1.86
C SER A 30 -21.30 -5.62 -2.76
N THR A 31 -20.36 -4.67 -2.76
CA THR A 31 -19.09 -4.87 -3.46
C THR A 31 -18.24 -5.78 -2.59
N VAL A 32 -18.03 -7.01 -3.04
CA VAL A 32 -17.09 -7.93 -2.40
C VAL A 32 -15.70 -7.60 -2.92
N ILE A 33 -14.88 -6.96 -2.09
CA ILE A 33 -13.47 -6.69 -2.39
C ILE A 33 -12.65 -7.83 -1.82
N THR A 34 -11.91 -8.53 -2.68
CA THR A 34 -11.00 -9.60 -2.26
C THR A 34 -9.56 -9.11 -2.38
N GLY A 35 -8.79 -9.22 -1.29
CA GLY A 35 -7.44 -8.69 -1.24
C GLY A 35 -6.59 -9.29 -0.12
N VAL A 36 -5.38 -8.76 0.05
CA VAL A 36 -4.56 -9.08 1.21
C VAL A 36 -5.09 -8.27 2.40
N ASP A 37 -5.31 -8.93 3.53
CA ASP A 37 -5.90 -8.32 4.74
C ASP A 37 -5.21 -7.00 5.14
N ILE A 38 -3.87 -7.02 5.23
CA ILE A 38 -3.08 -5.82 5.56
C ILE A 38 -3.21 -4.70 4.52
N VAL A 39 -3.45 -5.02 3.25
CA VAL A 39 -3.63 -4.02 2.19
C VAL A 39 -4.99 -3.34 2.36
N LEU A 40 -6.04 -4.13 2.62
CA LEU A 40 -7.39 -3.62 2.80
C LEU A 40 -7.53 -2.82 4.10
N ASN A 41 -6.92 -3.29 5.20
CA ASN A 41 -7.07 -2.67 6.52
C ASN A 41 -6.19 -1.43 6.72
N HIS A 42 -5.05 -1.33 6.05
CA HIS A 42 -4.14 -0.17 6.14
C HIS A 42 -4.17 0.72 4.90
N HIS A 43 -5.11 0.48 3.97
CA HIS A 43 -5.28 1.24 2.73
C HIS A 43 -4.00 1.37 1.89
N LEU A 44 -3.20 0.30 1.86
CA LEU A 44 -1.92 0.32 1.14
C LEU A 44 -2.17 0.48 -0.36
N GLN A 45 -1.39 1.36 -0.99
CA GLN A 45 -1.48 1.65 -2.42
C GLN A 45 -0.32 1.00 -3.16
N GLU A 46 -0.62 0.30 -4.24
CA GLU A 46 0.40 -0.22 -5.15
C GLU A 46 1.04 0.94 -5.93
N THR A 47 2.37 0.89 -6.08
CA THR A 47 3.13 1.90 -6.85
C THR A 47 4.00 1.20 -7.88
N SER A 48 3.98 1.68 -9.13
CA SER A 48 4.82 1.15 -10.19
C SER A 48 6.16 1.88 -10.29
N PHE A 49 7.25 1.13 -10.45
CA PHE A 49 8.57 1.67 -10.72
C PHE A 49 9.20 1.00 -11.94
N THR A 50 10.01 1.74 -12.70
CA THR A 50 11.05 1.08 -13.51
C THR A 50 12.21 0.67 -12.61
N LYS A 51 12.96 -0.35 -13.03
CA LYS A 51 14.12 -0.85 -12.27
C LYS A 51 15.16 0.24 -12.00
N GLU A 52 15.31 1.21 -12.91
CA GLU A 52 16.24 2.33 -12.78
C GLU A 52 15.76 3.36 -11.76
N VAL A 53 14.47 3.74 -11.81
CA VAL A 53 13.88 4.68 -10.85
C VAL A 53 13.89 4.07 -9.44
N TYR A 54 13.56 2.78 -9.31
CA TYR A 54 13.64 2.07 -8.03
C TYR A 54 15.05 2.10 -7.43
N LYS A 55 16.10 1.82 -8.23
CA LYS A 55 17.50 1.88 -7.76
C LYS A 55 17.86 3.25 -7.19
N LYS A 56 17.42 4.33 -7.86
CA LYS A 56 17.65 5.70 -7.39
C LYS A 56 16.90 5.98 -6.09
N TYR A 57 15.62 5.60 -6.05
CA TYR A 57 14.76 5.78 -4.89
C TYR A 57 15.29 5.04 -3.65
N ILE A 58 15.57 3.74 -3.78
CA ILE A 58 15.99 2.91 -2.64
C ILE A 58 17.35 3.34 -2.07
N LYS A 59 18.25 3.85 -2.92
CA LYS A 59 19.53 4.42 -2.48
C LYS A 59 19.32 5.66 -1.61
N GLY A 60 18.40 6.54 -2.01
CA GLY A 60 18.01 7.71 -1.21
C GLY A 60 17.39 7.30 0.12
N TYR A 61 16.42 6.38 0.07
CA TYR A 61 15.74 5.86 1.26
C TYR A 61 16.71 5.21 2.26
N MET A 62 17.63 4.35 1.80
CA MET A 62 18.66 3.76 2.66
C MET A 62 19.51 4.81 3.37
N LYS A 63 19.86 5.91 2.68
CA LYS A 63 20.64 7.00 3.28
C LYS A 63 19.85 7.71 4.36
N SER A 64 18.56 7.95 4.15
CA SER A 64 17.68 8.56 5.16
C SER A 64 17.56 7.68 6.41
N VAL A 65 17.32 6.38 6.24
CA VAL A 65 17.25 5.43 7.36
C VAL A 65 18.59 5.32 8.09
N LYS A 66 19.71 5.33 7.35
CA LYS A 66 21.06 5.38 7.95
C LYS A 66 21.21 6.57 8.88
N GLY A 67 20.84 7.76 8.41
CA GLY A 67 20.95 8.98 9.21
C GLY A 67 20.12 8.91 10.50
N GLN A 68 18.88 8.41 10.41
CA GLN A 68 18.04 8.21 11.59
C GLN A 68 18.62 7.16 12.56
N LEU A 69 19.18 6.06 12.04
CA LEU A 69 19.84 5.06 12.88
C LEU A 69 21.12 5.60 13.53
N GLU A 70 21.87 6.46 12.85
CA GLU A 70 23.06 7.10 13.42
C GLU A 70 22.72 8.05 14.57
N GLU A 71 21.56 8.70 14.53
CA GLU A 71 21.07 9.54 15.63
C GLU A 71 20.53 8.72 16.80
N GLN A 72 19.75 7.67 16.52
CA GLN A 72 18.97 6.98 17.57
C GLN A 72 19.63 5.71 18.10
N ARG A 73 20.30 4.93 17.23
CA ARG A 73 20.77 3.56 17.51
C ARG A 73 21.97 3.19 16.65
N LEU A 74 23.14 3.74 16.97
CA LEU A 74 24.39 3.54 16.24
C LEU A 74 24.74 2.07 16.03
N GLU A 75 24.46 1.17 17.00
CA GLU A 75 24.77 -0.25 16.84
C GLU A 75 23.97 -0.94 15.72
N ARG A 76 22.82 -0.39 15.33
CA ARG A 76 21.94 -0.95 14.27
C ARG A 76 22.39 -0.57 12.86
N VAL A 77 23.27 0.42 12.71
CA VAL A 77 23.70 0.94 11.41
C VAL A 77 24.40 -0.13 10.57
N LYS A 78 25.40 -0.81 11.15
CA LYS A 78 26.19 -1.83 10.42
C LYS A 78 25.34 -3.05 10.02
N PRO A 79 24.54 -3.66 10.91
CA PRO A 79 23.63 -4.73 10.53
C PRO A 79 22.63 -4.32 9.45
N PHE A 80 22.05 -3.11 9.56
CA PHE A 80 21.09 -2.61 8.58
C PHE A 80 21.72 -2.45 7.19
N MET A 81 22.87 -1.78 7.08
CA MET A 81 23.55 -1.56 5.80
C MET A 81 23.88 -2.88 5.09
N THR A 82 24.40 -3.86 5.82
CA THR A 82 24.73 -5.18 5.26
C THR A 82 23.49 -5.94 4.80
N GLY A 83 22.45 -6.00 5.65
CA GLY A 83 21.20 -6.70 5.34
C GLY A 83 20.43 -6.06 4.20
N ALA A 84 20.31 -4.73 4.21
CA ALA A 84 19.59 -3.97 3.19
C ALA A 84 20.22 -4.15 1.80
N VAL A 85 21.55 -4.10 1.68
CA VAL A 85 22.23 -4.33 0.40
C VAL A 85 21.92 -5.73 -0.16
N LYS A 86 21.92 -6.76 0.70
CA LYS A 86 21.56 -8.13 0.29
C LYS A 86 20.11 -8.20 -0.21
N GLN A 87 19.18 -7.61 0.53
CA GLN A 87 17.76 -7.64 0.19
C GLN A 87 17.46 -6.88 -1.10
N ILE A 88 18.08 -5.72 -1.31
CA ILE A 88 17.90 -4.93 -2.53
C ILE A 88 18.40 -5.69 -3.75
N LYS A 89 19.53 -6.41 -3.64
CA LYS A 89 20.01 -7.28 -4.72
C LYS A 89 18.98 -8.36 -5.06
N HIS A 90 18.36 -8.98 -4.05
CA HIS A 90 17.33 -9.99 -4.24
C HIS A 90 16.07 -9.42 -4.94
N ILE A 91 15.59 -8.26 -4.49
CA ILE A 91 14.45 -7.57 -5.09
C ILE A 91 14.75 -7.22 -6.55
N LEU A 92 15.93 -6.64 -6.83
CA LEU A 92 16.32 -6.30 -8.19
C LEU A 92 16.45 -7.51 -9.11
N ALA A 93 16.86 -8.67 -8.60
CA ALA A 93 16.91 -9.90 -9.39
C ALA A 93 15.50 -10.38 -9.77
N ASN A 94 14.54 -10.21 -8.87
CA ASN A 94 13.16 -10.67 -8.99
C ASN A 94 12.15 -9.53 -9.21
N PHE A 95 12.57 -8.42 -9.82
CA PHE A 95 11.83 -7.15 -9.79
C PHE A 95 10.40 -7.21 -10.36
N LYS A 96 10.09 -8.20 -11.22
CA LYS A 96 8.74 -8.38 -11.77
C LYS A 96 7.78 -9.13 -10.84
N ASN A 97 8.32 -9.76 -9.80
CA ASN A 97 7.57 -10.58 -8.85
C ASN A 97 7.33 -9.86 -7.52
N TYR A 98 7.77 -8.60 -7.42
CA TYR A 98 7.72 -7.74 -6.24
C TYR A 98 7.16 -6.37 -6.59
#